data_AF-A0A0A8HTB1-F1
#
_entry.id   AF-A0A0A8HTB1-F1
#
_cell.length_a   1.000
_cell.length_b   1.000
_cell.length_c   1.000
_cell.angle_alpha   90.00
_cell.angle_beta   90.00
_cell.angle_gamma   90.00
#
_symmetry.space_group_name_H-M   'P 1'
#
loop_
_entity.id
_entity.type
_entity.pdbx_description
1 polymer ?
#
loop_
_entity_poly.entity_id
_entity_poly.type
_entity_poly.pdbx_seq_one_letter_code
_entity_poly.pdbx_strand_id
1 'polypeptide(L)' 'MKLKIKKNDMVKVIAGDDKGKTGKVLAVFPKTNKVIVEGCKIAKKAVKPSDKNPNGGFINKEMPMDISNVAKAGE' A
#
# COMPACT_ATOMS: atom_id res chain seq x y z
N MET A 1 -16.69 5.26 12.11
CA MET A 1 -15.85 4.05 12.07
C MET A 1 -14.44 4.43 12.54
N LYS A 2 -13.93 3.83 13.62
CA LYS A 2 -12.63 4.19 14.21
C LYS A 2 -11.54 3.33 13.57
N LEU A 3 -10.81 3.86 12.61
CA LEU A 3 -9.66 3.15 12.04
C LEU A 3 -8.57 3.03 13.11
N LYS A 4 -8.16 1.80 13.41
CA LYS A 4 -7.09 1.50 14.39
C LYS A 4 -5.69 1.80 13.85
N ILE A 5 -5.57 2.05 12.54
CA ILE A 5 -4.31 2.23 11.82
C ILE A 5 -4.22 3.67 11.31
N LYS A 6 -3.10 4.35 11.56
CA LYS A 6 -2.80 5.69 11.08
C LYS A 6 -1.66 5.66 10.08
N LYS A 7 -1.50 6.77 9.34
CA LYS A 7 -0.32 6.99 8.50
C LYS A 7 0.94 6.96 9.38
N ASN A 8 1.99 6.31 8.89
CA ASN A 8 3.25 6.00 9.57
C ASN A 8 3.22 4.88 10.63
N ASP A 9 2.09 4.21 10.89
CA ASP A 9 2.11 3.00 11.71
C ASP A 9 2.86 1.86 10.99
N MET A 10 3.47 0.97 11.77
CA MET A 10 4.05 -0.28 11.28
C MET A 10 3.00 -1.38 11.32
N VAL A 11 2.80 -2.05 10.19
CA VAL A 11 1.77 -3.08 10.05
C VAL A 11 2.36 -4.31 9.39
N LYS A 12 1.82 -5.48 9.73
CA LYS A 12 2.15 -6.75 9.12
C LYS A 12 0.97 -7.23 8.27
N VAL A 13 1.26 -7.68 7.07
CA VAL A 13 0.26 -8.31 6.21
C VAL A 13 -0.03 -9.71 6.76
N ILE A 14 -1.29 -9.98 7.07
CA ILE A 14 -1.74 -11.26 7.63
C ILE A 14 -2.36 -12.18 6.57
N ALA A 15 -2.81 -11.62 5.45
CA ALA A 15 -3.52 -12.33 4.39
C ALA A 15 -3.17 -11.78 3.00
N GLY A 16 -3.26 -12.66 1.98
CA GLY A 16 -2.95 -12.35 0.58
C GLY A 16 -1.55 -12.81 0.17
N ASP A 17 -1.15 -12.45 -1.06
CA ASP A 17 0.14 -12.84 -1.68
C ASP A 17 1.35 -12.32 -0.89
N ASP A 18 1.21 -11.16 -0.24
CA ASP A 18 2.26 -10.51 0.56
C ASP A 18 2.23 -10.91 2.04
N LYS A 19 1.55 -12.02 2.41
CA LYS A 19 1.43 -12.48 3.80
C LYS A 19 2.80 -12.63 4.47
N GLY A 20 2.93 -12.07 5.66
CA GLY A 20 4.15 -12.12 6.47
C GLY A 20 5.06 -10.91 6.31
N LYS A 21 4.87 -10.09 5.26
CA LYS A 21 5.63 -8.85 5.09
C LYS A 21 5.20 -7.80 6.10
N THR A 22 6.18 -7.11 6.65
CA THR A 22 6.02 -5.94 7.51
C THR A 22 6.37 -4.69 6.72
N GLY A 23 5.60 -3.63 6.89
CA GLY A 23 5.86 -2.37 6.20
C GLY A 23 5.21 -1.19 6.90
N LYS A 24 5.62 0.00 6.47
CA LYS A 24 5.10 1.26 6.98
C LYS A 24 3.88 1.70 6.20
N VAL A 25 2.87 2.23 6.89
CA VAL A 25 1.67 2.76 6.25
C VAL A 25 1.97 4.12 5.62
N LEU A 26 1.96 4.19 4.28
CA LEU A 26 2.18 5.41 3.50
C LEU A 26 0.93 6.29 3.44
N ALA A 27 -0.24 5.66 3.28
CA ALA A 27 -1.51 6.35 3.21
C ALA A 27 -2.65 5.47 3.73
N VAL A 28 -3.66 6.12 4.31
CA VAL A 28 -4.89 5.48 4.78
C VAL A 28 -6.07 6.17 4.10
N PHE A 29 -6.96 5.37 3.51
CA PHE A 29 -8.20 5.80 2.90
C PHE A 29 -9.37 5.36 3.77
N PRO A 30 -9.77 6.17 4.77
CA PRO A 30 -10.80 5.79 5.73
C PRO A 30 -12.19 5.66 5.10
N LYS A 31 -12.46 6.35 3.98
CA LYS A 31 -13.73 6.26 3.25
C LYS A 31 -13.94 4.90 2.59
N THR A 32 -12.86 4.27 2.13
CA THR A 32 -12.91 3.01 1.39
C THR A 32 -12.30 1.85 2.19
N ASN A 33 -11.92 2.05 3.45
CA ASN A 33 -11.24 1.07 4.31
C ASN A 33 -9.97 0.47 3.69
N LYS A 34 -9.23 1.27 2.92
CA LYS A 34 -7.99 0.83 2.26
C LYS A 34 -6.77 1.50 2.86
N VAL A 35 -5.64 0.82 2.79
CA VAL A 35 -4.33 1.30 3.22
C VAL A 35 -3.27 1.02 2.15
N ILE A 36 -2.30 1.92 2.01
CA ILE A 36 -1.09 1.69 1.22
C ILE A 36 0.03 1.42 2.22
N VAL A 37 0.69 0.29 2.06
CA VAL A 37 1.84 -0.10 2.87
C VAL A 37 3.04 -0.25 1.97
N GLU A 38 4.16 0.23 2.46
CA GLU A 38 5.43 0.21 1.76
C GLU A 38 5.84 -1.23 1.41
N GLY A 39 6.22 -1.47 0.15
CA GLY A 39 6.73 -2.75 -0.33
C GLY A 39 5.69 -3.87 -0.47
N CYS A 40 4.40 -3.58 -0.29
CA CYS A 40 3.30 -4.53 -0.48
C CYS A 40 2.44 -4.16 -1.69
N LYS A 41 1.87 -5.17 -2.35
CA LYS A 41 0.93 -5.02 -3.47
C LYS A 41 1.46 -4.11 -4.58
N ILE A 42 2.68 -4.38 -5.02
CA ILE A 42 3.36 -3.59 -6.07
C ILE A 42 2.76 -3.98 -7.43
N ALA A 43 2.14 -3.02 -8.11
CA ALA A 43 1.67 -3.19 -9.48
C ALA A 43 2.56 -2.43 -10.46
N LYS A 44 2.89 -3.08 -11.58
CA LYS A 44 3.54 -2.41 -12.72
C LYS A 44 2.49 -1.62 -13.49
N LYS A 45 2.55 -0.29 -13.40
CA LYS A 45 1.71 0.57 -14.21
C LYS A 45 2.47 1.00 -15.45
N ALA A 46 1.95 0.64 -16.61
CA ALA A 46 2.43 1.18 -17.88
C ALA A 46 2.06 2.67 -17.96
N VAL A 47 3.07 3.51 -18.09
CA VAL A 47 2.90 4.96 -18.22
C VAL A 47 3.34 5.36 -19.62
N LYS A 48 2.42 5.98 -20.36
CA LYS A 48 2.72 6.56 -21.67
C LYS A 48 3.74 7.69 -21.50
N PRO A 49 4.69 7.84 -22.44
CA PRO A 49 5.60 8.97 -22.44
C PRO A 49 4.81 10.28 -22.44
N SER A 50 5.20 11.20 -21.57
CA SER A 50 4.57 12.51 -21.37
C SER A 50 5.64 13.47 -20.85
N ASP A 51 5.43 14.78 -20.88
CA ASP A 51 6.43 15.79 -20.46
C ASP A 51 7.06 15.54 -19.10
N LYS A 52 6.31 14.94 -18.16
CA LYS A 52 6.82 14.59 -16.82
C LYS A 52 7.64 13.28 -16.78
N ASN A 53 7.47 12.41 -17.77
CA ASN A 53 8.12 11.11 -17.90
C ASN A 53 8.50 10.86 -19.38
N PRO A 54 9.55 11.54 -19.91
CA PRO A 54 9.92 11.50 -21.33
C PRO A 54 10.33 10.11 -21.81
N ASN A 55 10.91 9.29 -20.93
CA ASN A 55 11.31 7.92 -21.25
C ASN A 55 10.14 6.90 -21.27
N GLY A 56 8.93 7.30 -20.86
CA GLY A 56 7.81 6.37 -20.68
C GLY A 56 8.18 5.19 -19.77
N GLY A 57 7.47 4.06 -19.89
CA GLY A 57 7.89 2.77 -19.32
C GLY A 57 6.98 2.24 -18.21
N PHE A 58 7.54 1.35 -17.39
CA PHE A 58 6.83 0.72 -16.28
C PHE A 58 7.21 1.38 -14.96
N ILE A 59 6.23 1.96 -14.29
CA ILE A 59 6.40 2.49 -12.94
C ILE A 59 5.87 1.45 -11.96
N ASN A 60 6.69 1.08 -10.98
CA ASN A 60 6.24 0.27 -9.85
C ASN A 60 5.44 1.18 -8.92
N LYS A 61 4.16 0.86 -8.75
CA LYS A 61 3.26 1.61 -7.87
C LYS A 61 2.65 0.69 -6.84
N GLU A 62 2.75 1.09 -5.58
CA GLU A 62 2.11 0.39 -4.48
C GLU A 62 0.61 0.63 -4.56
N MET A 63 -0.13 -0.48 -4.54
CA MET A 63 -1.57 -0.45 -4.64
C MET A 63 -2.20 -0.49 -3.25
N PRO A 64 -3.37 0.14 -3.10
CA PRO A 64 -4.12 0.05 -1.86
C PRO A 64 -4.57 -1.40 -1.61
N MET A 65 -4.42 -1.84 -0.37
CA MET A 65 -4.95 -3.09 0.15
C MET A 65 -5.98 -2.84 1.23
N ASP A 66 -6.83 -3.83 1.48
CA ASP A 66 -7.87 -3.75 2.48
C ASP A 66 -7.30 -3.77 3.89
N ILE A 67 -7.90 -2.95 4.77
CA ILE A 67 -7.46 -2.85 6.17
C ILE A 67 -7.61 -4.17 6.93
N SER A 68 -8.51 -5.05 6.48
CA SER A 68 -8.73 -6.39 7.05
C SER A 68 -7.56 -7.34 6.80
N ASN A 69 -6.71 -7.07 5.80
CA ASN A 69 -5.56 -7.91 5.45
C ASN A 69 -4.27 -7.47 6.16
N VAL A 70 -4.34 -6.42 6.98
CA VAL A 70 -3.21 -5.94 7.79
C VAL A 70 -3.54 -5.99 9.27
N ALA A 71 -2.56 -6.38 10.06
CA ALA A 71 -2.57 -6.26 11.50
C ALA A 71 -1.54 -5.21 11.92
N LYS A 72 -1.85 -4.45 12.98
CA LYS A 72 -0.87 -3.55 13.59
C LYS A 72 0.23 -4.42 14.20
N ALA A 73 1.49 -4.13 13.89
CA ALA A 73 2.63 -4.92 14.35
C ALA A 73 3.06 -4.58 15.80
N GLY A 74 2.15 -4.07 16.62
CA GLY A 74 2.43 -3.69 18.00
C GLY A 74 1.21 -3.91 18.89
N GLU A 75 1.35 -4.84 19.83
CA GLU A 75 1.55 -4.46 21.23
C GLU A 75 3.04 -4.63 21.55
#